data_AF-A0A7Y4YGX1-F1
#
_entry.id   AF-A0A7Y4YGX1-F1
#
_cell.length_a   1.000
_cell.length_b   1.000
_cell.length_c   1.000
_cell.angle_alpha   90.00
_cell.angle_beta   90.00
_cell.angle_gamma   90.00
#
_symmetry.space_group_name_H-M   'P 1'
#
loop_
_entity.id
_entity.type
_entity.pdbx_description
1 polymer ?
#
loop_
_entity_poly.entity_id
_entity_poly.type
_entity_poly.pdbx_seq_one_letter_code
_entity_poly.pdbx_strand_id
1 'polypeptide(L)'
;FTLIIYWGCILLGLTLPSLATVGVDLVKHQQSLGQAFYQLRLHLFAPGYNLFLIAVMNAVPFILFAIFALFHLGLVPSEDLRLAGRRKAGVLMATLGLLGLAAWTHVMTLWYPDAQGALAYVFLPFAQVIVIPVSYAAGRLLGRLLVHGQDAEKAR
;
A
#
# COMPACT_ATOMS: atom_id res chain seq x y z
N PHE A 1 -13.36 9.27 6.09
CA PHE A 1 -12.91 7.97 5.55
C PHE A 1 -12.30 8.11 4.15
N THR A 2 -13.07 8.49 3.12
CA THR A 2 -12.58 8.56 1.72
C THR A 2 -11.33 9.42 1.55
N LEU A 3 -11.31 10.64 2.11
CA LEU A 3 -10.13 11.52 2.05
C LEU A 3 -8.91 10.97 2.78
N ILE A 4 -9.11 10.22 3.87
CA ILE A 4 -8.04 9.56 4.62
C ILE A 4 -7.40 8.48 3.76
N ILE A 5 -8.22 7.65 3.08
CA ILE A 5 -7.71 6.64 2.15
C ILE A 5 -6.98 7.30 0.98
N TYR A 6 -7.57 8.35 0.40
CA TYR A 6 -6.99 9.07 -0.72
C TYR A 6 -5.59 9.62 -0.40
N TRP A 7 -5.49 10.51 0.61
CA TRP A 7 -4.21 11.11 0.98
C TRP A 7 -3.26 10.10 1.61
N GLY A 8 -3.78 9.17 2.41
CA GLY A 8 -2.99 8.12 3.04
C GLY A 8 -2.31 7.22 2.01
N CYS A 9 -3.01 6.78 0.96
CA CYS A 9 -2.41 5.97 -0.09
C CYS A 9 -1.31 6.74 -0.84
N ILE A 10 -1.53 8.02 -1.17
CA ILE A 10 -0.52 8.84 -1.85
C ILE A 10 0.72 9.02 -0.97
N LEU A 11 0.54 9.38 0.30
CA LEU A 11 1.65 9.57 1.24
C LEU A 11 2.40 8.27 1.46
N LEU A 12 1.72 7.14 1.66
CA LEU A 12 2.36 5.85 1.85
C LEU A 12 3.08 5.39 0.58
N GLY A 13 2.46 5.55 -0.59
CA GLY A 13 3.09 5.22 -1.88
C GLY A 13 4.43 5.94 -2.09
N LEU A 14 4.52 7.20 -1.68
CA LEU A 14 5.75 8.00 -1.80
C LEU A 14 6.77 7.73 -0.69
N THR A 15 6.31 7.53 0.55
CA THR A 15 7.22 7.50 1.72
C THR A 15 7.66 6.10 2.12
N LEU A 16 6.93 5.06 1.73
CA LEU A 16 7.20 3.69 2.16
C LEU A 16 8.61 3.18 1.82
N PRO A 17 9.19 3.43 0.63
CA PRO A 17 10.56 2.99 0.34
C PRO A 17 11.59 3.63 1.28
N SER A 18 11.41 4.92 1.60
CA SER A 18 12.26 5.64 2.55
C SER A 18 12.11 5.09 3.96
N LEU A 19 10.88 4.82 4.39
CA LEU A 19 10.60 4.21 5.70
C LEU A 19 11.20 2.81 5.81
N ALA A 20 11.09 2.01 4.75
CA ALA A 20 11.68 0.67 4.69
C ALA A 20 13.21 0.75 4.76
N THR A 21 13.84 1.68 4.02
CA THR A 21 15.29 1.90 4.05
C THR A 21 15.76 2.22 5.47
N VAL A 22 15.17 3.24 6.10
CA VAL A 22 15.52 3.61 7.48
C VAL A 22 15.24 2.44 8.44
N GLY A 23 14.12 1.75 8.30
CA GLY A 23 13.77 0.61 9.14
C GLY A 23 14.78 -0.53 9.04
N VAL A 24 15.22 -0.89 7.83
CA VAL A 24 16.23 -1.93 7.64
C VAL A 24 17.60 -1.47 8.16
N ASP A 25 17.99 -0.22 7.97
CA ASP A 25 19.26 0.30 8.50
C ASP A 25 19.32 0.29 10.03
N LEU A 26 18.22 0.63 10.69
CA LEU A 26 18.12 0.56 12.15
C LEU A 26 18.15 -0.89 12.65
N VAL A 27 17.39 -1.79 12.04
CA VAL A 27 17.21 -3.15 12.58
C VAL A 27 18.31 -4.11 12.13
N LYS A 28 18.62 -4.14 10.84
CA LYS A 28 19.60 -5.08 10.25
C LYS A 28 21.02 -4.56 10.40
N HIS A 29 21.24 -3.29 10.07
CA HIS A 29 22.58 -2.70 10.07
C HIS A 29 22.96 -2.05 11.42
N GLN A 30 22.05 -2.01 12.39
CA GLN A 30 22.26 -1.47 13.74
C GLN A 30 22.79 -0.03 13.73
N GLN A 31 22.41 0.74 12.71
CA GLN A 31 22.82 2.13 12.58
C GLN A 31 22.02 3.01 13.54
N SER A 32 22.61 4.12 13.95
CA SER A 32 21.84 5.17 14.63
C SER A 32 20.86 5.84 13.67
N LEU A 33 19.79 6.44 14.20
CA LEU A 33 18.81 7.18 13.40
C LEU A 33 19.46 8.25 12.52
N GLY A 34 20.43 8.99 13.06
CA GLY A 34 21.15 10.02 12.31
C GLY A 34 21.95 9.45 11.13
N GLN A 35 22.58 8.28 11.31
CA GLN A 35 23.31 7.60 10.24
C GLN A 35 22.36 7.07 9.17
N ALA A 36 21.22 6.48 9.55
CA ALA A 36 20.22 5.98 8.60
C ALA A 36 19.64 7.12 7.73
N PHE A 37 19.36 8.29 8.31
CA PHE A 37 18.92 9.46 7.53
C PHE A 37 20.01 10.02 6.61
N TYR A 38 21.27 10.00 7.07
CA TYR A 38 22.40 10.37 6.24
C TYR A 38 22.54 9.44 5.03
N GLN A 39 22.45 8.12 5.25
CA GLN A 39 22.47 7.11 4.19
C GLN A 39 21.30 7.26 3.22
N LEU A 40 20.08 7.48 3.75
CA LEU A 40 18.90 7.75 2.93
C LEU A 40 19.12 8.92 1.97
N ARG A 41 19.73 10.02 2.46
CA ARG A 41 20.03 11.20 1.64
C ARG A 41 21.04 10.90 0.53
N LEU A 42 22.05 10.08 0.82
CA LEU A 42 23.05 9.67 -0.18
C LEU A 42 22.41 8.81 -1.29
N HIS A 43 21.50 7.91 -0.93
CA HIS A 43 20.85 7.00 -1.88
C HIS A 43 19.63 7.61 -2.60
N LEU A 44 19.21 8.82 -2.21
CA LEU A 44 18.05 9.48 -2.81
C LEU A 44 18.20 9.65 -4.33
N PHE A 45 19.42 9.96 -4.78
CA PHE A 45 19.75 10.14 -6.20
C PHE A 45 21.00 9.38 -6.64
N ALA A 46 21.40 8.35 -5.89
CA ALA A 46 22.58 7.56 -6.23
C ALA A 46 22.38 6.79 -7.56
N PRO A 47 23.43 6.70 -8.41
CA PRO A 47 23.40 5.85 -9.58
C PRO A 47 23.33 4.37 -9.18
N GLY A 48 22.51 3.58 -9.88
CA GLY A 48 22.25 2.17 -9.59
C GLY A 48 21.07 1.94 -8.64
N TYR A 49 21.09 2.55 -7.46
CA TYR A 49 20.03 2.41 -6.45
C TYR A 49 19.41 3.77 -6.11
N ASN A 50 18.58 4.26 -7.03
CA ASN A 50 17.96 5.58 -6.93
C ASN A 50 16.63 5.49 -6.16
N LEU A 51 16.64 5.82 -4.87
CA LEU A 51 15.46 5.74 -4.01
C LEU A 51 14.34 6.69 -4.44
N PHE A 52 14.66 7.84 -5.03
CA PHE A 52 13.64 8.75 -5.56
C PHE A 52 12.84 8.09 -6.68
N LEU A 53 13.53 7.47 -7.65
CA LEU A 53 12.87 6.75 -8.74
C LEU A 53 12.04 5.58 -8.22
N ILE A 54 12.59 4.80 -7.29
CA ILE A 54 11.86 3.69 -6.64
C ILE A 54 10.58 4.20 -5.96
N ALA A 55 10.65 5.36 -5.27
CA ALA A 55 9.49 5.99 -4.65
C ALA A 55 8.45 6.48 -5.66
N VAL A 56 8.87 7.12 -6.75
CA VAL A 56 7.95 7.53 -7.81
C VAL A 56 7.27 6.30 -8.42
N MET A 57 8.03 5.25 -8.75
CA MET A 57 7.49 4.02 -9.33
C MET A 57 6.51 3.32 -8.38
N ASN A 58 6.86 3.20 -7.10
CA ASN A 58 5.96 2.64 -6.08
C ASN A 58 4.70 3.48 -5.89
N ALA A 59 4.79 4.80 -6.01
CA ALA A 59 3.64 5.69 -5.81
C ALA A 59 2.59 5.60 -6.93
N VAL A 60 2.97 5.28 -8.18
CA VAL A 60 2.04 5.22 -9.33
C VAL A 60 0.79 4.37 -9.03
N PRO A 61 0.89 3.07 -8.70
CA PRO A 61 -0.30 2.25 -8.41
C PRO A 61 -1.06 2.70 -7.17
N PHE A 62 -0.38 3.25 -6.15
CA PHE A 62 -1.05 3.84 -4.99
C PHE A 62 -1.89 5.07 -5.36
N ILE A 63 -1.39 5.94 -6.23
CA ILE A 63 -2.10 7.12 -6.73
C ILE A 63 -3.30 6.69 -7.58
N LEU A 64 -3.11 5.74 -8.51
CA LEU A 64 -4.20 5.20 -9.32
C LEU A 64 -5.31 4.60 -8.45
N PHE A 65 -4.92 3.81 -7.43
CA PHE A 65 -5.86 3.27 -6.46
C PHE A 65 -6.54 4.34 -5.62
N ALA A 66 -5.81 5.38 -5.19
CA ALA A 66 -6.37 6.49 -4.43
C ALA A 66 -7.45 7.22 -5.22
N ILE A 67 -7.18 7.53 -6.49
CA ILE A 67 -8.14 8.16 -7.41
C ILE A 67 -9.37 7.25 -7.58
N PHE A 68 -9.16 5.95 -7.81
CA PHE A 68 -10.26 4.99 -7.86
C PHE A 68 -11.08 5.03 -6.56
N ALA A 69 -10.45 4.95 -5.39
CA ALA A 69 -11.14 4.94 -4.10
C ALA A 69 -11.92 6.25 -3.85
N LEU A 70 -11.38 7.40 -4.29
CA LEU A 70 -12.03 8.70 -4.17
C LEU A 70 -13.37 8.72 -4.91
N PHE A 71 -13.38 8.33 -6.18
CA PHE A 71 -14.62 8.30 -6.97
C PHE A 71 -15.54 7.14 -6.56
N HIS A 72 -14.98 5.95 -6.36
CA HIS A 72 -15.75 4.74 -6.08
C HIS A 72 -16.50 4.78 -4.74
N LEU A 73 -15.93 5.44 -3.72
CA LEU A 73 -16.59 5.66 -2.43
C LEU A 73 -17.31 7.01 -2.37
N GLY A 74 -16.81 8.05 -3.04
CA GLY A 74 -17.41 9.39 -3.03
C GLY A 74 -18.74 9.47 -3.76
N LEU A 75 -18.97 8.59 -4.74
CA LEU A 75 -20.20 8.56 -5.55
C LEU A 75 -21.27 7.59 -5.02
N VAL A 76 -21.08 7.00 -3.84
CA VAL A 76 -22.09 6.10 -3.25
C VAL A 76 -23.26 6.94 -2.71
N PRO A 77 -24.51 6.66 -3.10
CA PRO A 77 -25.68 7.30 -2.49
C PRO A 77 -25.68 7.12 -0.97
N SER A 78 -25.93 8.20 -0.22
CA SER A 78 -25.89 8.20 1.25
C SER A 78 -26.90 7.25 1.90
N GLU A 79 -27.93 6.86 1.16
CA GLU A 79 -29.03 6.01 1.64
C GLU A 79 -28.66 4.51 1.65
N ASP A 80 -27.71 4.06 0.82
CA ASP A 80 -27.32 2.64 0.74
C ASP A 80 -26.10 2.32 1.63
N LEU A 81 -26.36 2.27 2.94
CA LEU A 81 -25.36 1.96 3.96
C LEU A 81 -24.73 0.57 3.79
N ARG A 82 -25.49 -0.42 3.31
CA ARG A 82 -24.98 -1.80 3.10
C ARG A 82 -23.98 -1.85 1.95
N LEU A 83 -24.29 -1.21 0.83
CA LEU A 83 -23.37 -1.10 -0.29
C LEU A 83 -22.14 -0.28 0.09
N ALA A 84 -22.32 0.83 0.80
CA ALA A 84 -21.24 1.65 1.30
C ALA A 84 -20.29 0.85 2.19
N GLY A 85 -20.81 0.06 3.14
CA GLY A 85 -20.01 -0.82 4.00
C GLY A 85 -19.20 -1.86 3.21
N ARG A 86 -19.83 -2.54 2.26
CA ARG A 86 -19.17 -3.55 1.40
C ARG A 86 -18.07 -2.95 0.53
N ARG A 87 -18.27 -1.75 -0.03
CA ARG A 87 -17.24 -1.05 -0.80
C ARG A 87 -16.09 -0.60 0.09
N LYS A 88 -16.38 -0.07 1.29
CA LYS A 88 -15.34 0.30 2.28
C LYS A 88 -14.48 -0.91 2.65
N ALA A 89 -15.08 -2.07 2.92
CA ALA A 89 -14.35 -3.31 3.21
C ALA A 89 -13.44 -3.75 2.05
N GLY A 90 -13.95 -3.68 0.81
CA GLY A 90 -13.15 -3.93 -0.39
C GLY A 90 -11.97 -2.97 -0.52
N VAL A 91 -12.21 -1.67 -0.37
CA VAL A 91 -11.15 -0.64 -0.43
C VAL A 91 -10.11 -0.85 0.65
N LEU A 92 -10.51 -1.12 1.90
CA LEU A 92 -9.59 -1.41 3.00
C LEU A 92 -8.70 -2.60 2.70
N MET A 93 -9.30 -3.70 2.23
CA MET A 93 -8.53 -4.91 1.92
C MET A 93 -7.56 -4.68 0.76
N ALA A 94 -7.95 -3.91 -0.25
CA ALA A 94 -7.05 -3.51 -1.33
C ALA A 94 -5.90 -2.60 -0.84
N THR A 95 -6.18 -1.64 0.06
CA THR A 95 -5.13 -0.84 0.71
C THR A 95 -4.15 -1.73 1.46
N LEU A 96 -4.64 -2.70 2.23
CA LEU A 96 -3.79 -3.65 2.97
C LEU A 96 -2.97 -4.54 2.03
N GLY A 97 -3.55 -5.01 0.92
CA GLY A 97 -2.83 -5.78 -0.09
C GLY A 97 -1.70 -4.97 -0.74
N LEU A 98 -1.99 -3.72 -1.12
CA LEU A 98 -0.99 -2.79 -1.65
C LEU A 98 0.14 -2.55 -0.65
N LEU A 99 -0.20 -2.18 0.60
CA LEU A 99 0.79 -1.91 1.64
C LEU A 99 1.62 -3.15 1.98
N GLY A 100 0.97 -4.30 2.13
CA GLY A 100 1.63 -5.55 2.46
C GLY A 100 2.64 -5.94 1.38
N LEU A 101 2.22 -5.96 0.11
CA LEU A 101 3.12 -6.30 -1.00
C LEU A 101 4.26 -5.30 -1.13
N ALA A 102 3.96 -4.00 -1.03
CA ALA A 102 4.97 -2.94 -1.11
C ALA A 102 5.99 -3.07 0.03
N ALA A 103 5.53 -3.11 1.28
CA ALA A 103 6.38 -3.17 2.46
C ALA A 103 7.24 -4.44 2.46
N TRP A 104 6.64 -5.59 2.14
CA TRP A 104 7.35 -6.84 1.98
C TRP A 104 8.46 -6.75 0.94
N THR A 105 8.15 -6.24 -0.26
CA THR A 105 9.12 -6.11 -1.35
C THR A 105 10.27 -5.19 -0.97
N HIS A 106 9.96 -4.01 -0.43
CA HIS A 106 10.99 -3.05 -0.01
C HIS A 106 11.89 -3.64 1.07
N VAL A 107 11.31 -4.23 2.12
CA VAL A 107 12.08 -4.84 3.21
C VAL A 107 12.93 -5.99 2.70
N MET A 108 12.38 -6.92 1.91
CA MET A 108 13.12 -8.10 1.46
C MET A 108 14.26 -7.76 0.50
N THR A 109 14.03 -6.84 -0.44
CA THR A 109 15.10 -6.39 -1.35
C THR A 109 16.24 -5.70 -0.59
N LEU A 110 15.92 -4.90 0.43
CA LEU A 110 16.93 -4.27 1.29
C LEU A 110 17.61 -5.29 2.23
N TRP A 111 16.87 -6.31 2.67
CA TRP A 111 17.40 -7.34 3.57
C TRP A 111 18.32 -8.32 2.85
N TYR A 112 18.07 -8.61 1.58
CA TYR A 112 18.86 -9.51 0.76
C TYR A 112 19.24 -8.80 -0.56
N PRO A 113 20.23 -7.88 -0.51
CA PRO A 113 20.58 -7.08 -1.67
C PRO A 113 21.31 -7.91 -2.71
N ASP A 114 20.65 -8.15 -3.84
CA ASP A 114 21.24 -8.77 -5.03
C ASP A 114 20.68 -8.14 -6.32
N ALA A 115 21.26 -8.51 -7.47
CA ALA A 115 20.84 -7.96 -8.76
C ALA A 115 19.40 -8.33 -9.15
N GLN A 116 18.85 -9.44 -8.66
CA GLN A 116 17.47 -9.85 -8.89
C GLN A 116 16.51 -9.04 -8.01
N GLY A 117 16.90 -8.70 -6.78
CA GLY A 117 16.15 -7.83 -5.88
C GLY A 117 15.88 -6.44 -6.49
N ALA A 118 16.81 -5.90 -7.27
CA ALA A 118 16.60 -4.65 -8.00
C ALA A 118 15.49 -4.76 -9.07
N LEU A 119 15.38 -5.92 -9.75
CA LEU A 119 14.29 -6.18 -10.69
C LEU A 119 12.92 -6.19 -10.01
N ALA A 120 12.86 -6.57 -8.73
CA ALA A 120 11.61 -6.55 -7.98
C ALA A 120 10.97 -5.15 -7.97
N TYR A 121 11.76 -4.07 -7.89
CA TYR A 121 11.22 -2.70 -7.96
C TYR A 121 10.65 -2.32 -9.33
N VAL A 122 11.19 -2.90 -10.40
CA VAL A 122 10.66 -2.68 -11.76
C VAL A 122 9.32 -3.39 -11.93
N PHE A 123 9.17 -4.60 -11.38
CA PHE A 123 7.94 -5.39 -11.49
C PHE A 123 6.88 -5.06 -10.43
N LEU A 124 7.28 -4.47 -9.30
CA LEU A 124 6.39 -4.15 -8.18
C LEU A 124 5.14 -3.36 -8.60
N PRO A 125 5.22 -2.30 -9.43
CA PRO A 125 4.02 -1.56 -9.84
C PRO A 125 2.99 -2.43 -10.57
N PHE A 126 3.46 -3.35 -11.43
CA PHE A 126 2.59 -4.28 -12.15
C PHE A 126 1.96 -5.31 -11.22
N ALA A 127 2.75 -5.87 -10.31
CA ALA A 127 2.25 -6.80 -9.29
C ALA A 127 1.19 -6.14 -8.41
N GLN A 128 1.39 -4.87 -8.03
CA GLN A 128 0.42 -4.08 -7.26
C GLN A 128 -0.88 -3.85 -8.04
N VAL A 129 -0.82 -3.57 -9.34
CA VAL A 129 -2.02 -3.45 -10.20
C VAL A 129 -2.84 -4.75 -10.22
N ILE A 130 -2.18 -5.92 -10.18
CA ILE A 130 -2.85 -7.22 -10.12
C ILE A 130 -3.45 -7.48 -8.72
N VAL A 131 -2.74 -7.10 -7.66
CA VAL A 131 -3.19 -7.32 -6.28
C VAL A 131 -4.41 -6.47 -5.92
N ILE A 132 -4.52 -5.25 -6.44
CA ILE A 132 -5.67 -4.35 -6.18
C ILE A 132 -7.02 -5.06 -6.39
N PRO A 133 -7.37 -5.57 -7.59
CA PRO A 133 -8.66 -6.19 -7.82
C PRO A 133 -8.86 -7.46 -7.01
N VAL A 134 -7.81 -8.27 -6.80
CA VAL A 134 -7.88 -9.52 -6.01
C VAL A 134 -8.20 -9.22 -4.56
N SER A 135 -7.44 -8.33 -3.93
CA SER A 135 -7.65 -7.92 -2.54
C SER A 135 -8.97 -7.17 -2.36
N TYR A 136 -9.36 -6.34 -3.33
CA TYR A 136 -10.65 -5.66 -3.31
C TYR A 136 -11.81 -6.67 -3.34
N ALA A 137 -11.76 -7.67 -4.24
CA ALA A 137 -12.78 -8.70 -4.34
C ALA A 137 -12.90 -9.51 -3.04
N ALA A 138 -11.76 -9.89 -2.45
CA ALA A 138 -11.72 -10.56 -1.15
C ALA A 138 -12.37 -9.72 -0.04
N GLY A 139 -12.01 -8.44 0.07
CA GLY A 139 -12.61 -7.53 1.06
C GLY A 139 -14.10 -7.31 0.84
N ARG A 140 -14.55 -7.27 -0.43
CA ARG A 140 -15.97 -7.13 -0.77
C ARG A 140 -16.77 -8.39 -0.42
N LEU A 141 -16.16 -9.57 -0.56
CA LEU A 141 -16.75 -10.83 -0.13
C LEU A 141 -16.85 -10.89 1.40
N LEU A 142 -15.77 -10.53 2.12
CA LEU A 142 -15.76 -10.46 3.57
C LEU A 142 -16.83 -9.48 4.09
N GLY A 143 -16.94 -8.30 3.48
CA GLY A 143 -17.96 -7.32 3.83
C GLY A 143 -19.39 -7.81 3.58
N ARG A 144 -19.61 -8.71 2.61
CA ARG A 144 -20.92 -9.38 2.45
C ARG A 144 -21.21 -10.28 3.64
N LEU A 145 -20.25 -11.12 4.02
CA LEU A 145 -20.42 -12.09 5.11
C LEU A 145 -20.72 -11.39 6.44
N LEU A 146 -20.00 -10.30 6.74
CA LEU A 146 -20.21 -9.52 7.96
C LEU A 146 -21.61 -8.88 8.01
N VAL A 147 -22.08 -8.31 6.90
CA VAL A 147 -23.43 -7.71 6.85
C VAL A 147 -24.52 -8.76 7.02
N HIS A 148 -24.39 -9.93 6.38
CA HIS A 148 -25.38 -11.02 6.54
C HIS A 148 -25.38 -11.57 7.98
N GLY A 149 -24.22 -11.65 8.63
CA GLY A 149 -24.12 -12.09 10.02
C GLY A 149 -24.89 -11.17 10.99
N GLN A 150 -24.78 -9.86 10.78
CA GLN A 150 -25.50 -8.87 11.61
C GLN A 150 -27.03 -8.93 11.43
N ASP A 151 -27.49 -9.21 10.21
CA ASP A 151 -28.92 -9.38 9.94
C ASP A 151 -29.48 -10.64 10.64
N ALA A 152 -28.71 -11.73 10.65
CA ALA A 152 -29.07 -12.97 11.34
C ALA A 152 -29.09 -12.83 12.87
N GLU A 153 -28.21 -12.01 13.44
CA GLU A 153 -28.18 -11.71 14.88
C GLU A 153 -29.37 -10.85 15.31
N LYS A 154 -29.74 -9.83 14.52
CA LYS A 154 -30.90 -8.95 14.82
C LYS A 154 -32.26 -9.66 14.69
N ALA A 155 -32.32 -10.78 13.99
CA ALA A 155 -33.55 -11.55 13.78
C ALA A 155 -33.80 -12.61 14.87
N ARG A 156 -32.87 -12.78 15.82
CA ARG A 156 -32.99 -13.65 17.00
C ARG A 156 -33.37 -12.82 18.22
#